data_AF-A0A0J7L4J3-F1
#
_entry.id   AF-A0A0J7L4J3-F1
#
_cell.length_a   1.000
_cell.length_b   1.000
_cell.length_c   1.000
_cell.angle_alpha   90.00
_cell.angle_beta   90.00
_cell.angle_gamma   90.00
#
_symmetry.space_group_name_H-M   'P 1'
#
loop_
_entity.id
_entity.type
_entity.pdbx_description
1 polymer ?
#
loop_
_entity_poly.entity_id
_entity_poly.type
_entity_poly.pdbx_seq_one_letter_code
_entity_poly.pdbx_strand_id
1 'polypeptide(L)'
;MASTSENVGEKGQEGPIRCIFFAEFHHIAGPKITCQVPDNFISKDIFDNVSVYIIPKAQLQRSTITITLKDYKILGFPVKIDDKKYARNAFYFNLCFVCDANARTVHYEPVVKKMSDFLMALEIENCFLSASDDKTRLAEMLAQVMQDLNLHKMCTLTEGTMTSHLKVVKLAPEPKPVLDHQVPIFLEDKETFQNDQWDLTTQQVLPYIDGFNHVARIAAAADVENNLVKSCVQNLV
;
A
#
# COMPACT_ATOMS: atom_id res chain seq x y z
N MET A 1 -34.55 -18.85 15.20
CA MET A 1 -33.92 -17.59 15.66
C MET A 1 -32.44 -17.88 15.88
N ALA A 2 -31.62 -17.59 14.88
CA ALA A 2 -30.17 -17.55 15.02
C ALA A 2 -29.73 -16.31 14.24
N SER A 3 -29.71 -15.18 14.94
CA SER A 3 -29.11 -13.94 14.45
C SER A 3 -27.61 -14.15 14.47
N THR A 4 -27.04 -14.52 13.33
CA THR A 4 -25.60 -14.51 13.11
C THR A 4 -25.18 -13.05 13.09
N SER A 5 -24.78 -12.54 14.25
CA SER A 5 -24.08 -11.27 14.38
C SER A 5 -22.72 -11.42 13.71
N GLU A 6 -22.66 -11.19 12.40
CA GLU A 6 -21.39 -11.01 11.72
C GLU A 6 -20.68 -9.83 12.38
N ASN A 7 -19.60 -10.16 13.06
CA ASN A 7 -18.73 -9.24 13.77
C ASN A 7 -18.11 -8.31 12.72
N VAL A 8 -18.71 -7.13 12.52
CA VAL A 8 -18.15 -6.05 11.70
C VAL A 8 -16.93 -5.53 12.45
N GLY A 9 -15.83 -6.26 12.31
CA GLY A 9 -14.54 -5.93 12.91
C GLY A 9 -14.12 -4.53 12.48
N GLU A 10 -13.94 -3.67 13.48
CA GLU A 10 -13.28 -2.36 13.46
C GLU A 10 -12.94 -1.83 12.06
N LYS A 11 -13.90 -1.13 11.44
CA LYS A 11 -13.64 -0.31 10.25
C LYS A 11 -12.74 0.87 10.65
N GLY A 12 -11.45 0.64 10.80
CA GLY A 12 -10.45 1.70 10.87
C GLY A 12 -10.61 2.57 9.63
N GLN A 13 -10.79 3.88 9.83
CA GLN A 13 -10.92 4.82 8.71
C GLN A 13 -9.60 4.92 7.95
N GLU A 14 -9.67 5.17 6.64
CA GLU A 14 -8.50 5.56 5.86
C GLU A 14 -8.03 6.93 6.35
N GLY A 15 -6.95 6.95 7.13
CA GLY A 15 -6.33 8.17 7.64
C GLY A 15 -5.24 8.69 6.71
N PRO A 16 -4.99 10.01 6.67
CA PRO A 16 -3.87 10.57 5.94
C PRO A 16 -2.53 10.17 6.58
N ILE A 17 -1.47 10.21 5.78
CA ILE A 17 -0.09 10.12 6.28
C ILE A 17 0.23 11.43 6.99
N ARG A 18 0.62 11.36 8.26
CA ARG A 18 0.98 12.51 9.10
C ARG A 18 2.45 12.85 9.04
N CYS A 19 3.29 11.81 8.93
CA CYS A 19 4.73 11.97 8.82
C CYS A 19 5.32 10.79 8.04
N ILE A 20 6.39 11.05 7.30
CA ILE A 20 7.28 10.02 6.77
C ILE A 20 8.66 10.28 7.35
N PHE A 21 9.28 9.26 7.94
CA PHE A 21 10.65 9.37 8.42
C PHE A 21 11.52 8.23 7.92
N PHE A 22 12.80 8.54 7.76
CA PHE A 22 13.85 7.62 7.39
C PHE A 22 14.80 7.47 8.58
N ALA A 23 15.00 6.22 8.98
CA ALA A 23 15.89 5.84 10.07
C ALA A 23 17.00 4.94 9.55
N GLU A 24 18.21 5.11 10.07
CA GLU A 24 19.38 4.30 9.74
C GLU A 24 20.12 3.85 11.00
N PHE A 25 20.88 2.77 10.88
CA PHE A 25 21.75 2.31 11.96
C PHE A 25 23.14 2.93 11.82
N HIS A 26 23.44 3.93 12.65
CA HIS A 26 24.77 4.51 12.73
C HIS A 26 25.74 3.58 13.46
N HIS A 27 26.97 3.45 12.97
CA HIS A 27 27.95 2.53 13.54
C HIS A 27 28.38 2.87 14.99
N ILE A 28 28.39 4.16 15.36
CA ILE A 28 28.67 4.63 16.74
C ILE A 28 27.39 4.90 17.54
N ALA A 29 26.51 5.77 17.03
CA ALA A 29 25.32 6.24 17.75
C ALA A 29 24.15 5.24 17.80
N GLY A 30 24.20 4.15 17.02
CA GLY A 30 23.09 3.20 16.92
C GLY A 30 21.94 3.71 16.05
N PRO A 31 20.70 3.22 16.28
CA PRO A 31 19.52 3.65 15.53
C PRO A 31 19.29 5.15 15.67
N LYS A 32 19.13 5.86 14.55
CA LYS A 32 18.77 7.28 14.54
C LYS A 32 17.81 7.59 13.39
N ILE A 33 16.91 8.54 13.61
CA ILE A 33 16.18 9.19 12.51
C ILE A 33 17.14 10.20 11.87
N THR A 34 17.36 10.10 10.56
CA THR A 34 18.20 11.06 9.82
C THR A 34 17.39 12.03 8.98
N CYS A 35 16.16 11.68 8.62
CA CYS A 35 15.26 12.55 7.90
C CYS A 35 13.83 12.29 8.33
N GLN A 36 13.03 13.33 8.53
CA GLN A 36 11.60 13.22 8.80
C GLN A 36 10.87 14.39 8.17
N VAL A 37 9.68 14.13 7.65
CA VAL A 37 8.81 15.15 7.06
C VAL A 37 7.40 14.96 7.62
N PRO A 38 6.83 15.95 8.32
CA PRO A 38 7.44 17.21 8.74
C PRO A 38 8.56 17.02 9.79
N ASP A 39 9.43 18.02 9.92
CA ASP A 39 10.53 18.02 10.88
C ASP A 39 10.04 17.91 12.34
N ASN A 40 10.78 17.14 13.14
CA ASN A 40 10.53 16.91 14.57
C ASN A 40 9.12 16.40 14.92
N PHE A 41 8.46 15.68 14.01
CA PHE A 41 7.16 15.07 14.28
C PHE A 41 7.25 13.94 15.32
N ILE A 42 8.24 13.04 15.16
CA ILE A 42 8.51 11.98 16.14
C ILE A 42 9.62 12.49 17.08
N SER A 43 9.30 12.65 18.36
CA SER A 43 10.29 13.03 19.35
C SER A 43 11.31 11.91 19.57
N LYS A 44 12.51 12.29 20.00
CA LYS A 44 13.58 11.34 20.29
C LYS A 44 13.16 10.31 21.35
N ASP A 45 12.43 10.72 22.37
CA ASP A 45 11.93 9.81 23.41
C ASP A 45 10.96 8.77 22.85
N ILE A 46 10.06 9.16 21.93
CA ILE A 46 9.16 8.20 21.27
C ILE A 46 9.97 7.25 20.41
N PHE A 47 10.92 7.77 19.62
CA PHE A 47 11.76 6.95 18.76
C PHE A 47 12.60 5.95 19.55
N ASP A 48 13.25 6.38 20.64
CA ASP A 48 14.11 5.52 21.46
C ASP A 48 13.31 4.33 22.03
N ASN A 49 12.04 4.54 22.41
CA ASN A 49 11.13 3.49 22.87
C ASN A 49 10.77 2.46 21.79
N VAL A 50 10.71 2.85 20.52
CA VAL A 50 10.34 1.96 19.39
C VAL A 50 11.52 1.54 18.52
N SER A 51 12.71 2.08 18.75
CA SER A 51 13.90 1.97 17.90
C SER A 51 14.27 0.52 17.59
N VAL A 52 14.10 -0.39 18.54
CA VAL A 52 14.35 -1.84 18.42
C VAL A 52 13.44 -2.50 17.39
N TYR A 53 12.22 -1.99 17.20
CA TYR A 53 11.26 -2.49 16.22
C TYR A 53 11.41 -1.79 14.87
N ILE A 54 11.91 -0.55 14.85
CA ILE A 54 12.21 0.19 13.61
C ILE A 54 13.44 -0.37 12.93
N ILE A 55 14.50 -0.68 13.67
CA ILE A 55 15.70 -1.33 13.11
C ILE A 55 15.87 -2.69 13.78
N PRO A 56 15.07 -3.69 13.38
CA PRO A 56 15.07 -4.98 14.03
C PRO A 56 16.30 -5.82 13.64
N LYS A 57 16.48 -6.91 14.38
CA LYS A 57 17.48 -7.94 14.05
C LYS A 57 17.17 -8.60 12.71
N ALA A 58 18.18 -9.26 12.14
CA ALA A 58 18.15 -9.87 10.81
C ALA A 58 16.92 -10.75 10.49
N GLN A 59 16.32 -11.37 11.51
CA GLN A 59 15.16 -12.26 11.37
C GLN A 59 13.88 -11.56 10.87
N LEU A 60 13.74 -10.25 11.10
CA LEU A 60 12.54 -9.48 10.76
C LEU A 60 12.77 -8.51 9.59
N GLN A 61 13.87 -8.69 8.86
CA GLN A 61 14.17 -7.85 7.70
C GLN A 61 13.31 -8.22 6.50
N ARG A 62 13.07 -7.25 5.63
CA ARG A 62 12.18 -7.38 4.46
C ARG A 62 10.75 -7.83 4.79
N SER A 63 10.33 -7.62 6.03
CA SER A 63 8.97 -7.87 6.49
C SER A 63 8.34 -6.54 6.85
N THR A 64 7.08 -6.33 6.48
CA THR A 64 6.34 -5.14 6.88
C THR A 64 6.12 -5.15 8.40
N ILE A 65 6.48 -4.08 9.09
CA ILE A 65 6.32 -3.95 10.54
C ILE A 65 5.35 -2.81 10.82
N THR A 66 4.28 -3.12 11.55
CA THR A 66 3.33 -2.12 12.04
C THR A 66 3.41 -2.03 13.57
N ILE A 67 3.75 -0.86 14.08
CA ILE A 67 3.85 -0.55 15.50
C ILE A 67 2.68 0.37 15.85
N THR A 68 1.82 -0.06 16.78
CA THR A 68 0.71 0.76 17.25
C THR A 68 1.09 1.41 18.58
N LEU A 69 1.17 2.73 18.59
CA LEU A 69 1.34 3.56 19.78
C LEU A 69 0.00 4.14 20.21
N LYS A 70 -0.01 4.85 21.34
CA LYS A 70 -1.22 5.47 21.89
C LYS A 70 -1.89 6.44 20.92
N ASP A 71 -1.08 7.31 20.31
CA ASP A 71 -1.57 8.41 19.47
C ASP A 71 -1.30 8.19 17.97
N TYR A 72 -0.37 7.31 17.62
CA TYR A 72 0.08 7.09 16.26
C TYR A 72 0.27 5.61 15.91
N LYS A 73 0.24 5.29 14.63
CA LYS A 73 0.61 3.98 14.08
C LYS A 73 1.76 4.18 13.11
N ILE A 74 2.86 3.46 13.33
CA ILE A 74 4.07 3.51 12.51
C ILE A 74 4.12 2.25 11.65
N LEU A 75 4.16 2.43 10.34
CA LEU A 75 4.30 1.39 9.35
C LEU A 75 5.69 1.50 8.72
N GLY A 76 6.54 0.48 8.87
CA GLY A 76 7.89 0.48 8.30
C GLY A 76 8.20 -0.79 7.51
N PHE A 77 9.24 -0.71 6.69
CA PHE A 77 9.81 -1.85 5.97
C PHE A 77 11.35 -1.84 6.12
N PRO A 78 11.91 -2.52 7.13
CA PRO A 78 13.34 -2.53 7.38
C PRO A 78 14.10 -3.27 6.27
N VAL A 79 15.12 -2.59 5.75
CA VAL A 79 16.00 -3.06 4.69
C VAL A 79 17.43 -3.18 5.21
N LYS A 80 18.12 -4.22 4.73
CA LYS A 80 19.54 -4.44 4.95
C LYS A 80 20.21 -4.70 3.62
N ILE A 81 21.34 -4.03 3.41
CA ILE A 81 22.22 -4.23 2.27
C ILE A 81 23.54 -4.77 2.82
N ASP A 82 23.90 -6.00 2.46
CA ASP A 82 25.18 -6.60 2.83
C ASP A 82 26.26 -6.18 1.82
N ASP A 83 27.25 -5.42 2.27
CA ASP A 83 28.38 -4.99 1.45
C ASP A 83 29.56 -4.59 2.35
N LYS A 84 30.77 -5.00 1.97
CA LYS A 84 32.02 -4.71 2.67
C LYS A 84 32.39 -3.21 2.63
N LYS A 85 31.79 -2.42 1.75
CA LYS A 85 31.99 -0.96 1.69
C LYS A 85 31.48 -0.24 2.95
N TYR A 86 30.56 -0.85 3.71
CA TYR A 86 29.98 -0.26 4.91
C TYR A 86 30.77 -0.62 6.17
N ALA A 87 30.81 0.28 7.16
CA ALA A 87 31.58 0.13 8.40
C ALA A 87 31.27 -1.13 9.23
N ARG A 88 30.10 -1.77 9.05
CA ARG A 88 29.72 -3.04 9.70
C ARG A 88 29.51 -4.20 8.71
N ASN A 89 30.06 -4.08 7.49
CA ASN A 89 29.79 -4.96 6.36
C ASN A 89 28.30 -5.02 5.94
N ALA A 90 27.47 -4.12 6.48
CA ALA A 90 26.08 -4.00 6.09
C ALA A 90 25.55 -2.60 6.41
N PHE A 91 24.61 -2.15 5.58
CA PHE A 91 23.86 -0.91 5.76
C PHE A 91 22.42 -1.25 6.13
N TYR A 92 21.95 -0.69 7.25
CA TYR A 92 20.60 -0.93 7.76
C TYR A 92 19.83 0.39 7.73
N PHE A 93 18.68 0.37 7.08
CA PHE A 93 17.77 1.49 7.10
C PHE A 93 16.32 1.03 7.12
N ASN A 94 15.43 1.93 7.51
CA ASN A 94 14.00 1.71 7.48
C ASN A 94 13.30 3.01 7.08
N LEU A 95 12.38 2.90 6.13
CA LEU A 95 11.46 3.96 5.77
C LEU A 95 10.12 3.71 6.46
N CYS A 96 9.65 4.69 7.22
CA CYS A 96 8.47 4.56 8.07
C CYS A 96 7.42 5.64 7.75
N PHE A 97 6.17 5.20 7.60
CA PHE A 97 5.00 6.06 7.47
C PHE A 97 4.28 6.11 8.81
N VAL A 98 3.91 7.30 9.24
CA VAL A 98 3.20 7.56 10.49
C VAL A 98 1.79 8.02 10.16
N CYS A 99 0.81 7.30 10.69
CA CYS A 99 -0.61 7.62 10.58
C CYS A 99 -1.23 7.74 11.98
N ASP A 100 -2.48 8.19 12.05
CA ASP A 100 -3.23 8.23 13.32
C ASP A 100 -3.44 6.81 13.88
N ALA A 101 -3.52 6.65 15.21
CA ALA A 101 -3.64 5.34 15.87
C ALA A 101 -4.80 4.47 15.32
N ASN A 102 -5.93 5.10 15.02
CA ASN A 102 -7.15 4.44 14.53
C ASN A 102 -7.16 4.22 13.00
N ALA A 103 -6.14 4.72 12.28
CA ALA A 103 -6.10 4.60 10.84
C ALA A 103 -5.76 3.17 10.39
N ARG A 104 -6.41 2.72 9.31
CA ARG A 104 -6.06 1.46 8.64
C ARG A 104 -4.83 1.65 7.74
N THR A 105 -3.72 1.04 8.12
CA THR A 105 -2.42 1.20 7.42
C THR A 105 -2.14 0.16 6.33
N VAL A 106 -2.96 -0.90 6.24
CA VAL A 106 -2.76 -2.03 5.31
C VAL A 106 -2.63 -1.58 3.84
N HIS A 107 -3.36 -0.53 3.45
CA HIS A 107 -3.31 0.02 2.09
C HIS A 107 -1.97 0.67 1.72
N TYR A 108 -1.19 1.06 2.73
CA TYR A 108 0.12 1.69 2.55
C TYR A 108 1.27 0.68 2.52
N GLU A 109 1.06 -0.58 2.92
CA GLU A 109 2.12 -1.60 2.95
C GLU A 109 2.81 -1.82 1.59
N PRO A 110 2.07 -1.96 0.47
CA PRO A 110 2.71 -2.11 -0.85
C PRO A 110 3.51 -0.87 -1.25
N VAL A 111 3.07 0.31 -0.81
CA VAL A 111 3.71 1.59 -1.12
C VAL A 111 5.02 1.74 -0.34
N VAL A 112 4.98 1.48 0.98
CA VAL A 112 6.19 1.52 1.83
C VAL A 112 7.23 0.51 1.36
N LYS A 113 6.79 -0.71 1.01
CA LYS A 113 7.68 -1.74 0.44
C LYS A 113 8.31 -1.28 -0.88
N LYS A 114 7.49 -0.83 -1.85
CA LYS A 114 7.97 -0.39 -3.17
C LYS A 114 8.93 0.80 -3.07
N MET A 115 8.64 1.75 -2.18
CA MET A 115 9.51 2.89 -1.94
C MET A 115 10.83 2.48 -1.27
N SER A 116 10.79 1.53 -0.32
CA SER A 116 11.99 0.99 0.32
C SER A 116 12.87 0.21 -0.66
N ASP A 117 12.27 -0.59 -1.55
CA ASP A 117 12.98 -1.29 -2.62
C ASP A 117 13.59 -0.29 -3.64
N PHE A 118 12.91 0.83 -3.92
CA PHE A 118 13.44 1.90 -4.77
C PHE A 118 14.66 2.60 -4.12
N LEU A 119 14.57 2.96 -2.84
CA LEU A 119 15.71 3.52 -2.09
C LEU A 119 16.88 2.55 -2.00
N MET A 120 16.61 1.25 -1.85
CA MET A 120 17.63 0.21 -1.88
C MET A 120 18.33 0.15 -3.24
N ALA A 121 17.58 0.24 -4.35
CA ALA A 121 18.16 0.27 -5.69
C ALA A 121 19.06 1.50 -5.90
N LEU A 122 18.60 2.69 -5.50
CA LEU A 122 19.39 3.92 -5.55
C LEU A 122 20.68 3.84 -4.73
N GLU A 123 20.64 3.18 -3.57
CA GLU A 123 21.81 2.98 -2.72
C GLU A 123 22.82 1.99 -3.32
N ILE A 124 22.34 0.95 -4.02
CA ILE A 124 23.20 -0.01 -4.71
C ILE A 124 23.88 0.64 -5.92
N GLU A 125 23.14 1.43 -6.70
CA GLU A 125 23.63 2.03 -7.95
C GLU A 125 24.54 3.24 -7.70
N ASN A 126 24.10 4.17 -6.84
CA ASN A 126 24.72 5.49 -6.70
C ASN A 126 25.16 5.84 -5.28
N CYS A 127 25.03 4.91 -4.31
CA CYS A 127 25.27 5.19 -2.89
C CYS A 127 24.47 6.41 -2.38
N PHE A 128 23.24 6.61 -2.89
CA PHE A 128 22.42 7.80 -2.64
C PHE A 128 22.19 8.11 -1.15
N LEU A 129 22.07 7.08 -0.31
CA LEU A 129 21.86 7.22 1.13
C LEU A 129 23.19 7.32 1.87
N SER A 130 24.22 6.59 1.47
CA SER A 130 25.48 6.57 2.23
C SER A 130 26.52 7.63 1.82
N ALA A 131 26.45 8.19 0.61
CA ALA A 131 27.48 9.06 0.06
C ALA A 131 27.42 10.52 0.56
N SER A 132 26.23 11.01 0.94
CA SER A 132 26.03 12.40 1.35
C SER A 132 25.44 12.49 2.76
N ASP A 133 26.07 13.31 3.61
CA ASP A 133 25.49 13.72 4.89
C ASP A 133 24.31 14.68 4.68
N ASP A 134 24.28 15.41 3.56
CA ASP A 134 23.16 16.28 3.19
C ASP A 134 21.99 15.41 2.68
N LYS A 135 21.01 15.22 3.57
CA LYS A 135 19.75 14.49 3.30
C LYS A 135 18.66 15.37 2.68
N THR A 136 18.99 16.55 2.18
CA THR A 136 18.02 17.50 1.61
C THR A 136 17.26 16.89 0.43
N ARG A 137 17.96 16.18 -0.46
CA ARG A 137 17.33 15.49 -1.61
C ARG A 137 16.36 14.39 -1.17
N LEU A 138 16.75 13.62 -0.15
CA LEU A 138 15.87 12.63 0.46
C LEU A 138 14.64 13.31 1.08
N ALA A 139 14.83 14.41 1.82
CA ALA A 139 13.73 15.16 2.43
C ALA A 139 12.74 15.71 1.38
N GLU A 140 13.24 16.28 0.28
CA GLU A 140 12.42 16.73 -0.86
C GLU A 140 11.59 15.56 -1.43
N MET A 141 12.22 14.40 -1.64
CA MET A 141 11.55 13.19 -2.13
C MET A 141 10.48 12.68 -1.14
N LEU A 142 10.78 12.64 0.16
CA LEU A 142 9.82 12.24 1.19
C LEU A 142 8.63 13.20 1.26
N ALA A 143 8.88 14.52 1.16
CA ALA A 143 7.85 15.54 1.15
C ALA A 143 6.92 15.40 -0.05
N GLN A 144 7.48 15.19 -1.24
CA GLN A 144 6.70 14.95 -2.46
C GLN A 144 5.81 13.72 -2.30
N VAL A 145 6.36 12.60 -1.82
CA VAL A 145 5.58 11.37 -1.58
C VAL A 145 4.46 11.62 -0.58
N MET A 146 4.74 12.29 0.53
CA MET A 146 3.72 12.58 1.54
C MET A 146 2.58 13.42 0.95
N GLN A 147 2.90 14.45 0.17
CA GLN A 147 1.90 15.33 -0.45
C GLN A 147 1.08 14.60 -1.51
N ASP A 148 1.74 13.93 -2.45
CA ASP A 148 1.11 13.25 -3.59
C ASP A 148 0.25 12.07 -3.14
N LEU A 149 0.71 11.28 -2.17
CA LEU A 149 -0.07 10.16 -1.63
C LEU A 149 -1.27 10.65 -0.81
N ASN A 150 -1.17 11.79 -0.13
CA ASN A 150 -2.31 12.35 0.60
C ASN A 150 -3.35 12.97 -0.33
N LEU A 151 -2.93 13.65 -1.40
CA LEU A 151 -3.82 14.36 -2.32
C LEU A 151 -4.37 13.47 -3.45
N HIS A 152 -3.49 12.73 -4.13
CA HIS A 152 -3.82 11.98 -5.34
C HIS A 152 -3.80 10.46 -5.16
N LYS A 153 -3.34 9.96 -4.01
CA LYS A 153 -3.13 8.51 -3.74
C LYS A 153 -2.16 7.84 -4.71
N MET A 154 -1.44 8.63 -5.50
CA MET A 154 -0.49 8.20 -6.52
C MET A 154 0.67 9.19 -6.53
N CYS A 155 1.90 8.70 -6.67
CA CYS A 155 3.11 9.51 -6.76
C CYS A 155 4.05 8.87 -7.78
N THR A 156 4.75 9.69 -8.57
CA THR A 156 5.82 9.22 -9.45
C THR A 156 7.14 9.80 -8.95
N LEU A 157 8.03 8.91 -8.54
CA LEU A 157 9.38 9.25 -8.12
C LEU A 157 10.33 9.08 -9.29
N THR A 158 11.17 10.08 -9.54
CA THR A 158 12.19 10.04 -10.59
C THR A 158 13.50 10.55 -10.00
N GLU A 159 14.52 9.71 -9.97
CA GLU A 159 15.86 10.06 -9.51
C GLU A 159 16.89 9.55 -10.53
N GLY A 160 17.56 10.46 -11.24
CA GLY A 160 18.44 10.13 -12.35
C GLY A 160 17.70 9.40 -13.47
N THR A 161 18.11 8.15 -13.75
CA THR A 161 17.51 7.25 -14.75
C THR A 161 16.42 6.35 -14.17
N MET A 162 16.30 6.25 -12.85
CA MET A 162 15.37 5.34 -12.19
C MET A 162 14.04 6.04 -11.92
N THR A 163 12.92 5.38 -12.29
CA THR A 163 11.57 5.88 -12.06
C THR A 163 10.73 4.83 -11.32
N SER A 164 9.97 5.24 -10.31
CA SER A 164 9.06 4.37 -9.56
C SER A 164 7.69 5.00 -9.36
N HIS A 165 6.64 4.29 -9.77
CA HIS A 165 5.26 4.70 -9.59
C HIS A 165 4.67 4.08 -8.32
N LEU A 166 4.29 4.93 -7.37
CA LEU A 166 3.60 4.57 -6.14
C LEU A 166 2.10 4.77 -6.31
N LYS A 167 1.28 3.78 -5.92
CA LYS A 167 -0.19 3.89 -5.92
C LYS A 167 -0.74 3.20 -4.68
N VAL A 168 -1.56 3.93 -3.92
CA VAL A 168 -2.32 3.38 -2.79
C VAL A 168 -3.53 2.65 -3.38
N VAL A 169 -3.58 1.33 -3.15
CA VAL A 169 -4.69 0.49 -3.62
C VAL A 169 -5.73 0.40 -2.52
N LYS A 170 -6.96 0.80 -2.84
CA LYS A 170 -8.12 0.54 -1.97
C LYS A 170 -8.41 -0.95 -2.01
N LEU A 171 -8.38 -1.60 -0.85
CA LEU A 171 -8.84 -2.98 -0.71
C LEU A 171 -10.35 -2.93 -0.68
N ALA A 172 -10.98 -3.30 -1.80
CA ALA A 172 -12.41 -3.56 -1.82
C ALA A 172 -12.73 -4.69 -0.83
N PRO A 173 -13.90 -4.65 -0.16
CA PRO A 173 -14.36 -5.80 0.60
C PRO A 173 -14.54 -6.99 -0.34
N GLU A 174 -14.41 -8.21 0.20
CA GLU A 174 -14.64 -9.41 -0.60
C GLU A 174 -16.10 -9.41 -1.12
N PRO A 175 -16.31 -9.50 -2.44
CA PRO A 175 -17.64 -9.43 -3.02
C PRO A 175 -18.44 -10.65 -2.61
N LYS A 176 -19.72 -10.45 -2.30
CA LYS A 176 -20.61 -11.55 -1.86
C LYS A 176 -20.81 -12.56 -3.00
N PRO A 177 -20.93 -13.86 -2.68
CA PRO A 177 -21.19 -14.87 -3.71
C PRO A 177 -22.53 -14.61 -4.41
N VAL A 178 -22.51 -14.71 -5.73
CA VAL A 178 -23.68 -14.47 -6.59
C VAL A 178 -24.46 -15.77 -6.79
N LEU A 179 -25.77 -15.71 -6.60
CA LEU A 179 -26.69 -16.84 -6.73
C LEU A 179 -27.39 -16.85 -8.10
N ASP A 180 -27.77 -18.03 -8.57
CA ASP A 180 -28.38 -18.22 -9.89
C ASP A 180 -29.64 -17.40 -10.17
N HIS A 181 -30.43 -17.16 -9.12
CA HIS A 181 -31.71 -16.48 -9.17
C HIS A 181 -31.59 -14.96 -8.97
N GLN A 182 -30.38 -14.44 -8.74
CA GLN A 182 -30.17 -13.00 -8.61
C GLN A 182 -30.19 -12.32 -9.97
N VAL A 183 -30.66 -11.07 -9.99
CA VAL A 183 -30.78 -10.25 -11.19
C VAL A 183 -29.79 -9.09 -11.07
N PRO A 184 -28.73 -9.05 -11.88
CA PRO A 184 -27.80 -7.92 -11.91
C PRO A 184 -28.46 -6.70 -12.55
N ILE A 185 -28.22 -5.53 -11.98
CA ILE A 185 -28.76 -4.24 -12.43
C ILE A 185 -27.60 -3.25 -12.46
N PHE A 186 -27.46 -2.49 -13.56
CA PHE A 186 -26.49 -1.41 -13.63
C PHE A 186 -26.93 -0.22 -12.78
N LEU A 187 -26.00 0.33 -12.01
CA LEU A 187 -26.21 1.56 -11.25
C LEU A 187 -25.85 2.82 -12.07
N GLU A 188 -25.00 2.65 -13.07
CA GLU A 188 -24.53 3.70 -13.98
C GLU A 188 -24.90 3.34 -15.43
N ASP A 189 -24.91 4.33 -16.33
CA ASP A 189 -25.33 4.12 -17.71
C ASP A 189 -24.36 3.20 -18.47
N LYS A 190 -24.91 2.28 -19.27
CA LYS A 190 -24.13 1.31 -20.04
C LYS A 190 -23.15 1.96 -21.02
N GLU A 191 -23.47 3.18 -21.45
CA GLU A 191 -22.72 3.98 -22.42
C GLU A 191 -21.47 4.62 -21.82
N THR A 192 -21.35 4.66 -20.48
CA THR A 192 -20.14 5.18 -19.82
C THR A 192 -18.98 4.19 -19.85
N PHE A 193 -19.23 2.92 -20.18
CA PHE A 193 -18.23 1.86 -20.19
C PHE A 193 -17.57 1.73 -21.56
N GLN A 194 -16.23 1.86 -21.61
CA GLN A 194 -15.46 1.62 -22.83
C GLN A 194 -15.26 0.11 -23.04
N ASN A 195 -15.99 -0.47 -24.00
CA ASN A 195 -15.97 -1.92 -24.26
C ASN A 195 -14.57 -2.52 -24.44
N ASP A 196 -13.64 -1.80 -25.07
CA ASP A 196 -12.29 -2.29 -25.39
C ASP A 196 -11.40 -2.55 -24.15
N GLN A 197 -11.78 -2.00 -22.99
CA GLN A 197 -11.02 -2.21 -21.75
C GLN A 197 -11.46 -3.43 -20.95
N TRP A 198 -12.60 -4.03 -21.30
CA TRP A 198 -13.17 -5.18 -20.59
C TRP A 198 -12.64 -6.49 -21.15
N ASP A 199 -12.59 -7.52 -20.31
CA ASP A 199 -12.25 -8.86 -20.74
C ASP A 199 -13.36 -9.47 -21.62
N LEU A 200 -13.01 -10.51 -22.38
CA LEU A 200 -13.93 -11.14 -23.34
C LEU A 200 -15.20 -11.70 -22.69
N THR A 201 -15.11 -12.23 -21.47
CA THR A 201 -16.29 -12.80 -20.79
C THR A 201 -17.26 -11.70 -20.38
N THR A 202 -16.73 -10.61 -19.85
CA THR A 202 -17.54 -9.44 -19.49
C THR A 202 -18.19 -8.83 -20.73
N GLN A 203 -17.47 -8.67 -21.84
CA GLN A 203 -18.03 -8.17 -23.10
C GLN A 203 -19.19 -9.04 -23.64
N GLN A 204 -19.12 -10.37 -23.49
CA GLN A 204 -20.18 -11.27 -23.93
C GLN A 204 -21.40 -11.25 -22.99
N VAL A 205 -21.19 -11.09 -21.68
CA VAL A 205 -22.25 -11.12 -20.67
C VAL A 205 -22.99 -9.77 -20.57
N LEU A 206 -22.26 -8.65 -20.67
CA LEU A 206 -22.80 -7.29 -20.50
C LEU A 206 -24.08 -7.00 -21.32
N PRO A 207 -24.20 -7.37 -22.61
CA PRO A 207 -25.41 -7.12 -23.41
C PRO A 207 -26.68 -7.71 -22.80
N TYR A 208 -26.58 -8.86 -22.11
CA TYR A 208 -27.71 -9.60 -21.56
C TYR A 208 -28.10 -9.16 -20.13
N ILE A 209 -27.29 -8.30 -19.50
CA ILE A 209 -27.65 -7.63 -18.25
C ILE A 209 -28.63 -6.49 -18.58
N ASP A 210 -29.91 -6.75 -18.41
CA ASP A 210 -31.03 -5.85 -18.72
C ASP A 210 -31.85 -5.44 -17.48
N GLY A 211 -31.48 -5.93 -16.29
CA GLY A 211 -32.21 -5.71 -15.05
C GLY A 211 -33.44 -6.60 -14.85
N PHE A 212 -33.70 -7.56 -15.75
CA PHE A 212 -34.80 -8.52 -15.65
C PHE A 212 -34.32 -9.98 -15.67
N ASN A 213 -33.27 -10.29 -16.43
CA ASN A 213 -32.73 -11.63 -16.54
C ASN A 213 -31.91 -11.99 -15.30
N HIS A 214 -32.20 -13.16 -14.73
CA HIS A 214 -31.38 -13.73 -13.66
C HIS A 214 -30.11 -14.37 -14.23
N VAL A 215 -29.10 -14.55 -13.38
CA VAL A 215 -27.76 -15.05 -13.77
C VAL A 215 -27.81 -16.33 -14.61
N ALA A 216 -28.66 -17.31 -14.27
CA ALA A 216 -28.76 -18.55 -15.06
C ALA A 216 -29.33 -18.32 -16.47
N ARG A 217 -30.27 -17.37 -16.65
CA ARG A 217 -30.81 -17.00 -17.95
C ARG A 217 -29.81 -16.22 -18.78
N ILE A 218 -29.02 -15.37 -18.14
CA ILE A 218 -27.91 -14.65 -18.78
C ILE A 218 -26.87 -15.64 -19.31
N ALA A 219 -26.49 -16.64 -18.51
CA ALA A 219 -25.57 -17.70 -18.93
C ALA A 219 -26.07 -18.47 -20.16
N ALA A 220 -27.35 -18.84 -20.17
CA ALA A 220 -27.96 -19.52 -21.31
C ALA A 220 -28.03 -18.63 -22.58
N ALA A 221 -28.28 -17.32 -22.43
CA ALA A 221 -28.37 -16.40 -23.56
C ALA A 221 -27.00 -16.01 -24.12
N ALA A 222 -25.99 -15.90 -23.27
CA ALA A 222 -24.62 -15.58 -23.65
C ALA A 222 -23.83 -16.80 -24.15
N ASP A 223 -24.36 -18.01 -24.02
CA ASP A 223 -23.65 -19.28 -24.27
C ASP A 223 -22.33 -19.40 -23.48
N VAL A 224 -22.39 -19.00 -22.20
CA VAL A 224 -21.26 -19.02 -21.26
C VAL A 224 -21.61 -19.92 -20.07
N GLU A 225 -20.60 -20.64 -19.54
CA GLU A 225 -20.80 -21.46 -18.35
C GLU A 225 -21.32 -20.62 -17.16
N ASN A 226 -22.34 -21.14 -16.48
CA ASN A 226 -23.00 -20.44 -15.37
C ASN A 226 -22.04 -19.98 -14.27
N ASN A 227 -21.03 -20.80 -13.90
CA ASN A 227 -20.05 -20.44 -12.88
C ASN A 227 -19.15 -19.26 -13.32
N LEU A 228 -18.85 -19.14 -14.62
CA LEU A 228 -18.09 -18.02 -15.17
C LEU A 228 -18.92 -16.74 -15.13
N VAL A 229 -20.22 -16.82 -15.47
CA VAL A 229 -21.12 -15.66 -15.36
C VAL A 229 -21.29 -15.22 -13.91
N LYS A 230 -21.43 -16.15 -12.96
CA LYS A 230 -21.44 -15.82 -11.52
C LYS A 230 -20.18 -15.08 -11.09
N SER A 231 -19.01 -15.58 -11.49
CA SER A 231 -17.72 -14.97 -11.15
C SER A 231 -17.55 -13.60 -11.81
N CYS A 232 -17.97 -13.45 -13.07
CA CYS A 232 -17.99 -12.19 -13.79
C CYS A 232 -18.86 -11.16 -13.07
N VAL A 233 -20.13 -11.51 -12.77
CA VAL A 233 -21.06 -10.63 -12.04
C VAL A 233 -20.52 -10.31 -10.64
N GLN A 234 -19.93 -11.28 -9.95
CA GLN A 234 -19.34 -11.05 -8.63
C GLN A 234 -18.17 -10.05 -8.66
N ASN A 235 -17.35 -10.06 -9.72
CA ASN A 235 -16.25 -9.10 -9.90
C ASN A 235 -16.72 -7.68 -10.28
N LEU A 236 -17.96 -7.55 -10.76
CA LEU A 236 -18.58 -6.27 -11.09
C LEU A 236 -19.26 -5.60 -9.88
N VAL A 237 -19.37 -6.30 -8.74
CA VAL A 237 -20.04 -5.86 -7.50
C VAL A 237 -19.07 -5.24 -6.50
#